data_AF-K1T1W3-F1
#
_entry.id   AF-K1T1W3-F1
#
_cell.length_a   1.000
_cell.length_b   1.000
_cell.length_c   1.000
_cell.angle_alpha   90.00
_cell.angle_beta   90.00
_cell.angle_gamma   90.00
#
_symmetry.space_group_name_H-M   'P 1'
#
loop_
_entity.id
_entity.type
_entity.pdbx_description
1 polymer ?
#
loop_
_entity_poly.entity_id
_entity_poly.type
_entity_poly.pdbx_seq_one_letter_code
_entity_poly.pdbx_strand_id
1 'polypeptide(L)'
;FKYGQGVLVDAEENPQMMLYALGALRQFDHLYDITQVAMSIYQPRRENVSTWTITVEQLMDWAEHTLKPKAEMAYQGEGDYVPGPWCTFCKAAVKCRARAEAKLHLAKYEFTMPPLLTDAEIEDILSRLPGLTKWAGEIEAYAQDAAIHHGKVWHGFKLVESRTNRKYTDEEAVIRAANAAGYHDIFKKTLIPITEMEKLMGKKAFAEILGSLVEKPKGRPTLVPVSDRRPAITAMDAAQEFTEITEV
;
A
#
# COMPACT_ATOMS: atom_id res chain seq x y z
N PHE A 1 3.60 -28.93 0.75
CA PHE A 1 3.20 -28.13 1.94
C PHE A 1 3.66 -26.68 1.78
N LYS A 2 2.80 -25.71 2.08
CA LYS A 2 3.10 -24.26 2.06
C LYS A 2 2.48 -23.59 3.29
N TYR A 3 3.16 -22.64 3.93
CA TYR A 3 2.69 -22.04 5.18
C TYR A 3 2.39 -20.52 5.11
N GLY A 4 2.59 -19.91 3.93
CA GLY A 4 2.29 -18.49 3.75
C GLY A 4 0.78 -18.21 3.87
N GLN A 5 0.40 -17.02 4.36
CA GLN A 5 -1.01 -16.59 4.41
C GLN A 5 -1.33 -15.59 3.28
N GLY A 6 -0.40 -14.72 2.90
CA GLY A 6 -0.66 -13.60 2.00
C GLY A 6 -0.88 -13.97 0.53
N VAL A 7 -0.32 -15.09 0.06
CA VAL A 7 -0.37 -15.51 -1.34
C VAL A 7 -0.94 -16.93 -1.41
N LEU A 8 -1.96 -17.13 -2.25
CA LEU A 8 -2.48 -18.46 -2.59
C LEU A 8 -1.46 -19.18 -3.45
N VAL A 9 -1.19 -20.45 -3.15
CA VAL A 9 -0.31 -21.29 -3.98
C VAL A 9 -1.12 -22.46 -4.52
N ASP A 10 -1.33 -22.47 -5.83
CA ASP A 10 -2.04 -23.54 -6.53
C ASP A 10 -1.07 -24.63 -7.03
N ALA A 11 -1.55 -25.88 -7.11
CA ALA A 11 -0.81 -27.00 -7.65
C ALA A 11 -0.91 -27.09 -9.19
N GLU A 12 -1.98 -26.55 -9.77
CA GLU A 12 -2.18 -26.51 -11.22
C GLU A 12 -1.07 -25.74 -11.92
N GLU A 13 -0.45 -26.39 -12.92
CA GLU A 13 0.66 -25.87 -13.72
C GLU A 13 1.80 -25.25 -12.89
N ASN A 14 1.99 -25.70 -11.65
CA ASN A 14 2.96 -25.12 -10.75
C ASN A 14 4.38 -25.60 -11.10
N PRO A 15 5.30 -24.72 -11.59
CA PRO A 15 6.60 -25.17 -12.07
C PRO A 15 7.45 -25.87 -11.00
N GLN A 16 7.31 -25.47 -9.72
CA GLN A 16 8.02 -26.14 -8.63
C GLN A 16 7.49 -27.57 -8.42
N MET A 17 6.18 -27.77 -8.48
CA MET A 17 5.61 -29.11 -8.34
C MET A 17 5.98 -29.99 -9.53
N MET A 18 5.91 -29.44 -10.75
CA MET A 18 6.31 -30.14 -11.98
C MET A 18 7.78 -30.59 -11.94
N LEU A 19 8.68 -29.76 -11.41
CA LEU A 19 10.07 -30.16 -11.16
C LEU A 19 10.19 -31.34 -10.18
N TYR A 20 9.40 -31.35 -9.11
CA TYR A 20 9.37 -32.49 -8.19
C TYR A 20 8.79 -33.75 -8.84
N ALA A 21 7.75 -33.61 -9.67
CA ALA A 21 7.19 -34.72 -10.42
C ALA A 21 8.24 -35.34 -11.37
N LEU A 22 9.02 -34.53 -12.08
CA LEU A 22 10.14 -35.01 -12.90
C LEU A 22 11.19 -35.76 -12.06
N GLY A 23 11.52 -35.24 -10.88
CA GLY A 23 12.42 -35.91 -9.95
C GLY A 23 11.89 -37.27 -9.47
N ALA A 24 10.59 -37.34 -9.18
CA ALA A 24 9.91 -38.58 -8.79
C ALA A 24 9.90 -39.59 -9.94
N LEU A 25 9.54 -39.17 -11.16
CA LEU A 25 9.60 -40.03 -12.35
C LEU A 25 11.00 -40.58 -12.56
N ARG A 26 12.04 -39.73 -12.53
CA ARG A 26 13.43 -40.20 -12.65
C ARG A 26 13.78 -41.29 -11.63
N GLN A 27 13.20 -41.26 -10.43
CA GLN A 27 13.46 -42.22 -9.37
C GLN A 27 12.65 -43.52 -9.50
N PHE A 28 11.44 -43.49 -10.09
CA PHE A 28 10.49 -44.60 -10.03
C PHE A 28 10.02 -45.15 -11.39
N ASP A 29 10.24 -44.43 -12.49
CA ASP A 29 9.74 -44.79 -13.83
C ASP A 29 10.34 -46.10 -14.37
N HIS A 30 11.55 -46.46 -13.92
CA HIS A 30 12.16 -47.76 -14.26
C HIS A 30 11.55 -48.95 -13.48
N LEU A 31 10.75 -48.68 -12.45
CA LEU A 31 10.10 -49.71 -11.61
C LEU A 31 8.63 -49.92 -11.99
N TYR A 32 7.98 -48.93 -12.60
CA TYR A 32 6.54 -48.92 -12.86
C TYR A 32 6.25 -48.20 -14.17
N ASP A 33 5.23 -48.68 -14.90
CA ASP A 33 4.70 -47.98 -16.08
C ASP A 33 3.83 -46.78 -15.65
N ILE A 34 4.48 -45.68 -15.27
CA ILE A 34 3.79 -44.47 -14.78
C ILE A 34 3.26 -43.68 -15.97
N THR A 35 1.93 -43.48 -16.03
CA THR A 35 1.30 -42.70 -17.11
C THR A 35 0.83 -41.32 -16.66
N GLN A 36 0.64 -41.12 -15.35
CA GLN A 36 0.18 -39.87 -14.75
C GLN A 36 0.84 -39.62 -13.40
N VAL A 37 1.00 -38.35 -13.05
CA VAL A 37 1.49 -37.91 -11.75
C VAL A 37 0.53 -36.91 -11.14
N ALA A 38 0.15 -37.13 -9.89
CA ALA A 38 -0.64 -36.20 -9.10
C ALA A 38 0.27 -35.44 -8.12
N MET A 39 0.14 -34.12 -8.08
CA MET A 39 0.91 -33.23 -7.23
C MET A 39 -0.03 -32.44 -6.34
N SER A 40 0.20 -32.49 -5.03
CA SER A 40 -0.66 -31.81 -4.06
C SER A 40 0.07 -30.70 -3.32
N ILE A 41 -0.55 -29.53 -3.27
CA ILE A 41 -0.20 -28.43 -2.39
C ILE A 41 -1.22 -28.33 -1.28
N TYR A 42 -0.74 -28.56 -0.05
CA TYR A 42 -1.48 -28.28 1.17
C TYR A 42 -0.99 -26.96 1.79
N GLN A 43 -1.92 -26.01 1.98
CA GLN A 43 -1.68 -24.70 2.57
C GLN A 43 -2.68 -24.42 3.71
N PRO A 44 -2.41 -24.90 4.94
CA PRO A 44 -3.37 -24.94 6.03
C PRO A 44 -3.89 -23.56 6.45
N ARG A 45 -3.04 -22.54 6.46
CA ARG A 45 -3.39 -21.17 6.90
C ARG A 45 -4.35 -20.43 5.95
N ARG A 46 -4.66 -21.01 4.79
CA ARG A 46 -5.65 -20.52 3.84
C ARG A 46 -6.76 -21.54 3.58
N GLU A 47 -6.82 -22.61 4.36
CA GLU A 47 -7.74 -23.73 4.15
C GLU A 47 -7.70 -24.27 2.71
N ASN A 48 -6.53 -24.19 2.07
CA ASN A 48 -6.35 -24.56 0.67
C ASN A 48 -5.71 -25.95 0.56
N VAL A 49 -6.37 -26.84 -0.19
CA VAL A 49 -5.83 -28.12 -0.66
C VAL A 49 -6.05 -28.14 -2.16
N SER A 50 -4.97 -28.01 -2.93
CA SER A 50 -5.01 -28.10 -4.39
C SER A 50 -4.24 -29.33 -4.83
N THR A 51 -4.83 -30.12 -5.71
CA THR A 51 -4.19 -31.28 -6.34
C THR A 51 -4.36 -31.15 -7.84
N TRP A 52 -3.25 -31.30 -8.55
CA TRP A 52 -3.26 -31.31 -10.00
C TRP A 52 -2.64 -32.60 -10.52
N THR A 53 -3.29 -33.18 -11.53
CA THR A 53 -2.84 -34.40 -12.20
C THR A 53 -2.50 -34.07 -13.64
N ILE A 54 -1.33 -34.51 -14.07
CA ILE A 54 -0.83 -34.34 -15.45
C ILE A 54 -0.33 -35.68 -15.98
N THR A 55 -0.43 -35.89 -17.30
CA THR A 55 0.18 -37.07 -17.93
C THR A 55 1.70 -36.94 -17.98
N VAL A 56 2.41 -38.07 -17.98
CA VAL A 56 3.87 -38.07 -18.14
C VAL A 56 4.27 -37.41 -19.47
N GLU A 57 3.50 -37.66 -20.54
CA GLU A 57 3.72 -37.04 -21.84
C GLU A 57 3.69 -35.51 -21.78
N GLN A 58 2.64 -34.92 -21.21
CA GLN A 58 2.50 -33.46 -21.09
C GLN A 58 3.58 -32.86 -20.18
N LEU A 59 3.96 -33.58 -19.11
CA LEU A 59 5.01 -33.13 -18.20
C LEU A 59 6.38 -33.13 -18.88
N MET A 60 6.67 -34.15 -19.70
CA MET A 60 7.90 -34.25 -20.49
C MET A 60 7.94 -33.22 -21.62
N ASP A 61 6.80 -32.93 -22.26
CA ASP A 61 6.68 -31.85 -23.25
C ASP A 61 7.04 -30.50 -22.64
N TRP A 62 6.47 -30.17 -21.47
CA TRP A 62 6.85 -28.96 -20.73
C TRP A 62 8.34 -28.95 -20.36
N ALA A 63 8.89 -30.10 -19.97
CA ALA A 63 10.30 -30.22 -19.62
C ALA A 63 11.21 -29.89 -20.82
N GLU A 64 10.86 -30.38 -22.01
CA GLU A 64 11.63 -30.18 -23.24
C GLU A 64 11.50 -28.76 -23.79
N HIS A 65 10.27 -28.24 -23.87
CA HIS A 65 9.99 -27.01 -24.61
C HIS A 65 9.98 -25.75 -23.74
N THR A 66 9.87 -25.90 -22.41
CA THR A 66 9.84 -24.75 -21.49
C THR A 66 10.96 -24.79 -20.47
N LEU A 67 11.13 -25.90 -19.74
CA LEU A 67 12.09 -25.96 -18.64
C LEU A 67 13.54 -25.94 -19.13
N LYS A 68 13.90 -26.85 -20.05
CA LYS A 68 15.28 -26.94 -20.56
C LYS A 68 15.77 -25.63 -21.20
N PRO A 69 15.02 -24.97 -22.12
CA PRO A 69 15.47 -23.71 -22.72
C PRO A 69 15.68 -22.61 -21.68
N LYS A 70 14.76 -22.47 -20.71
CA LYS A 70 14.90 -21.48 -19.63
C LYS A 70 16.07 -21.77 -18.71
N ALA A 71 16.32 -23.05 -18.41
CA ALA A 71 17.46 -23.47 -17.60
C ALA A 71 18.79 -23.17 -18.30
N GLU A 72 18.88 -23.42 -19.60
CA GLU A 72 20.07 -23.11 -20.40
C GLU A 72 20.32 -21.60 -20.47
N MET A 73 19.30 -20.79 -20.79
CA MET A 73 19.41 -19.33 -20.77
C MET A 73 19.91 -18.82 -19.41
N ALA A 74 19.33 -19.33 -18.32
CA ALA A 74 19.74 -18.95 -16.97
C ALA A 74 21.20 -19.35 -16.67
N TYR A 75 21.65 -20.51 -17.14
CA TYR A 75 23.02 -20.98 -16.98
C TYR A 75 24.03 -20.10 -17.75
N GLN A 76 23.66 -19.63 -18.94
CA GLN A 76 24.46 -18.68 -19.73
C GLN A 76 24.40 -17.24 -19.20
N GLY A 77 23.58 -16.97 -18.17
CA GLY A 77 23.36 -15.62 -17.65
C GLY A 77 22.50 -14.74 -18.57
N GLU A 78 21.75 -15.35 -19.48
CA GLU A 78 20.83 -14.70 -20.40
C GLU A 78 19.43 -14.55 -19.77
N GLY A 79 18.55 -13.83 -20.48
CA GLY A 79 17.16 -13.64 -20.12
C GLY A 79 16.79 -12.18 -19.85
N ASP A 80 15.50 -11.91 -19.99
CA ASP A 80 14.96 -10.57 -19.84
C ASP A 80 14.55 -10.26 -18.40
N TYR A 81 14.73 -8.99 -18.02
CA TYR A 81 14.16 -8.48 -16.78
C TYR A 81 12.67 -8.21 -16.95
N VAL A 82 11.84 -9.16 -16.51
CA VAL A 82 10.38 -9.03 -16.62
C VAL A 82 9.77 -8.64 -15.27
N PRO A 83 9.09 -7.47 -15.16
CA PRO A 83 8.32 -7.12 -13.98
C PRO A 83 7.07 -8.00 -13.84
N GLY A 84 6.77 -8.46 -12.62
CA GLY A 84 5.61 -9.31 -12.35
C GLY A 84 5.24 -9.34 -10.87
N PRO A 85 4.32 -10.23 -10.44
CA PRO A 85 3.88 -10.33 -9.04
C PRO A 85 5.03 -10.56 -8.05
N TRP A 86 6.07 -11.26 -8.49
CA TRP A 86 7.30 -11.50 -7.74
C TRP A 86 8.08 -10.23 -7.36
N CYS A 87 7.86 -9.11 -8.07
CA CYS A 87 8.49 -7.83 -7.72
C CYS A 87 8.14 -7.36 -6.30
N THR A 88 7.02 -7.83 -5.73
CA THR A 88 6.61 -7.50 -4.35
C THR A 88 7.66 -7.91 -3.31
N PHE A 89 8.34 -9.04 -3.53
CA PHE A 89 9.32 -9.59 -2.60
C PHE A 89 10.76 -9.49 -3.14
N CYS A 90 10.96 -8.85 -4.29
CA CYS A 90 12.26 -8.75 -4.93
C CYS A 90 13.15 -7.74 -4.19
N LYS A 91 14.34 -8.16 -3.76
CA LYS A 91 15.32 -7.30 -3.07
C LYS A 91 15.81 -6.13 -3.95
N ALA A 92 15.84 -6.33 -5.27
CA ALA A 92 16.24 -5.31 -6.23
C ALA A 92 15.07 -4.40 -6.64
N ALA A 93 13.86 -4.58 -6.10
CA ALA A 93 12.66 -3.96 -6.65
C ALA A 93 12.70 -2.43 -6.65
N VAL A 94 13.42 -1.80 -5.71
CA VAL A 94 13.59 -0.34 -5.66
C VAL A 94 14.54 0.18 -6.75
N LYS A 95 15.53 -0.63 -7.16
CA LYS A 95 16.61 -0.24 -8.09
C LYS A 95 16.48 -0.86 -9.47
N CYS A 96 15.44 -1.66 -9.72
CA CYS A 96 15.26 -2.41 -10.96
C CYS A 96 14.81 -1.49 -12.10
N ARG A 97 15.64 -1.37 -13.15
CA ARG A 97 15.36 -0.58 -14.35
C ARG A 97 14.07 -1.01 -15.04
N ALA A 98 13.92 -2.30 -15.33
CA ALA A 98 12.73 -2.83 -16.00
C ALA A 98 11.43 -2.54 -15.21
N ARG A 99 11.48 -2.60 -13.88
CA ARG A 99 10.33 -2.25 -13.04
C ARG A 99 10.02 -0.75 -13.12
N ALA A 100 11.04 0.11 -13.10
CA ALA A 100 10.87 1.54 -13.26
C ALA A 100 10.29 1.88 -14.65
N GLU A 101 10.79 1.24 -15.71
CA GLU A 101 10.30 1.43 -17.08
C GLU A 101 8.86 0.96 -17.25
N ALA A 102 8.48 -0.21 -16.72
CA ALA A 102 7.09 -0.66 -16.76
C ALA A 102 6.15 0.28 -16.01
N LYS A 103 6.61 0.90 -14.91
CA LYS A 103 5.84 1.94 -14.20
C LYS A 103 5.79 3.26 -14.97
N LEU A 104 6.88 3.67 -15.61
CA LEU A 104 6.94 4.86 -16.44
C LEU A 104 6.10 4.72 -17.72
N HIS A 105 5.99 3.51 -18.27
CA HIS A 105 5.13 3.23 -19.42
C HIS A 105 3.65 3.42 -19.08
N LEU A 106 3.24 3.15 -17.84
CA LEU A 106 1.90 3.53 -17.37
C LEU A 106 1.74 5.05 -17.37
N ALA A 107 2.76 5.80 -16.92
CA ALA A 107 2.75 7.25 -17.00
C ALA A 107 2.73 7.77 -18.46
N LYS A 108 3.21 7.01 -19.46
CA LYS A 108 3.07 7.43 -20.87
C LYS A 108 1.62 7.49 -21.34
N TYR A 109 0.72 6.65 -20.81
CA TYR A 109 -0.71 6.77 -21.05
C TYR A 109 -1.31 8.02 -20.38
N GLU A 110 -0.70 8.49 -19.28
CA GLU A 110 -0.99 9.79 -18.64
C GLU A 110 -0.62 10.99 -19.54
N PHE A 111 0.22 10.79 -20.57
CA PHE A 111 0.75 11.85 -21.43
C PHE A 111 0.28 11.81 -22.91
N THR A 112 -0.60 10.88 -23.29
CA THR A 112 -1.27 10.91 -24.60
C THR A 112 -2.74 11.29 -24.42
N MET A 113 -3.04 12.56 -24.63
CA MET A 113 -4.33 13.18 -24.27
C MET A 113 -5.20 13.47 -25.52
N PRO A 114 -6.45 12.98 -25.60
CA PRO A 114 -7.60 13.88 -25.68
C PRO A 114 -7.60 14.81 -24.45
N PRO A 115 -8.11 16.05 -24.53
CA PRO A 115 -7.83 17.12 -23.56
C PRO A 115 -8.36 16.89 -22.13
N LEU A 116 -9.13 15.83 -21.87
CA LEU A 116 -9.73 15.51 -20.58
C LEU A 116 -9.61 14.01 -20.31
N LEU A 117 -9.36 13.64 -19.05
CA LEU A 117 -9.41 12.25 -18.59
C LEU A 117 -10.86 11.75 -18.60
N THR A 118 -11.06 10.50 -18.99
CA THR A 118 -12.33 9.79 -18.85
C THR A 118 -12.51 9.24 -17.43
N ASP A 119 -13.76 8.97 -17.03
CA ASP A 119 -14.07 8.41 -15.71
C ASP A 119 -13.34 7.08 -15.45
N ALA A 120 -13.22 6.22 -16.48
CA ALA A 120 -12.51 4.95 -16.38
C ALA A 120 -11.00 5.14 -16.11
N GLU A 121 -10.39 6.19 -16.67
CA GLU A 121 -8.99 6.54 -16.39
C GLU A 121 -8.83 7.05 -14.95
N ILE A 122 -9.79 7.85 -14.47
CA ILE A 122 -9.81 8.33 -13.08
C ILE A 122 -9.96 7.14 -12.11
N GLU A 123 -10.83 6.18 -12.40
CA GLU A 123 -11.03 4.97 -11.59
C GLU A 123 -9.76 4.10 -11.53
N ASP A 124 -9.08 3.89 -12.67
CA ASP A 124 -7.82 3.14 -12.70
C ASP A 124 -6.73 3.85 -11.89
N ILE A 125 -6.61 5.17 -12.02
CA ILE A 125 -5.68 5.99 -11.22
C ILE A 125 -5.98 5.83 -9.72
N LEU A 126 -7.25 5.98 -9.32
CA LEU A 126 -7.67 5.85 -7.92
C LEU A 126 -7.32 4.47 -7.31
N SER A 127 -7.41 3.40 -8.10
CA SER A 127 -7.05 2.06 -7.64
C SER A 127 -5.54 1.89 -7.37
N ARG A 128 -4.69 2.66 -8.09
CA ARG A 128 -3.22 2.58 -8.03
C ARG A 128 -2.60 3.61 -7.09
N LEU A 129 -3.32 4.72 -6.86
CA LEU A 129 -2.85 5.87 -6.09
C LEU A 129 -2.28 5.51 -4.71
N PRO A 130 -2.91 4.63 -3.89
CA PRO A 130 -2.36 4.26 -2.58
C PRO A 130 -0.96 3.64 -2.68
N GLY A 131 -0.73 2.81 -3.70
CA GLY A 131 0.58 2.21 -3.95
C GLY A 131 1.63 3.23 -4.39
N LEU A 132 1.23 4.19 -5.22
CA LEU A 132 2.11 5.27 -5.67
C LEU A 132 2.52 6.20 -4.51
N THR A 133 1.55 6.65 -3.71
CA THR A 133 1.82 7.51 -2.54
C THR A 133 2.70 6.80 -1.51
N LYS A 134 2.44 5.51 -1.26
CA LYS A 134 3.28 4.72 -0.36
C LYS A 134 4.72 4.64 -0.87
N TRP A 135 4.91 4.34 -2.15
CA TRP A 135 6.24 4.24 -2.75
C TRP A 135 6.98 5.58 -2.73
N ALA A 136 6.29 6.69 -3.01
CA ALA A 136 6.87 8.03 -2.89
C ALA A 136 7.37 8.30 -1.45
N GLY A 137 6.57 7.96 -0.44
CA GLY A 137 6.97 8.08 0.97
C GLY A 137 8.16 7.17 1.34
N GLU A 138 8.23 5.95 0.80
CA GLU A 138 9.38 5.04 1.00
C GLU A 138 10.67 5.63 0.39
N ILE A 139 10.59 6.26 -0.78
CA ILE A 139 11.73 6.95 -1.40
C ILE A 139 12.19 8.12 -0.53
N GLU A 140 11.25 8.94 -0.06
CA GLU A 140 11.56 10.08 0.78
C GLU A 140 12.25 9.64 2.08
N ALA A 141 11.69 8.63 2.76
CA ALA A 141 12.26 8.09 3.99
C ALA A 141 13.67 7.52 3.78
N TYR A 142 13.88 6.77 2.68
CA TYR A 142 15.21 6.27 2.33
C TYR A 142 16.22 7.40 2.05
N ALA A 143 15.81 8.43 1.30
CA ALA A 143 16.68 9.55 0.98
C ALA A 143 17.06 10.34 2.25
N GLN A 144 16.11 10.54 3.16
CA GLN A 144 16.34 11.18 4.46
C GLN A 144 17.28 10.36 5.35
N ASP A 145 17.02 9.06 5.52
CA ASP A 145 17.87 8.16 6.32
C ASP A 145 19.31 8.14 5.81
N ALA A 146 19.50 8.00 4.49
CA ALA A 146 20.81 8.05 3.87
C ALA A 146 21.53 9.39 4.11
N ALA A 147 20.81 10.50 4.11
CA ALA A 147 21.38 11.81 4.37
C ALA A 147 21.73 12.02 5.85
N ILE A 148 20.86 11.59 6.77
CA ILE A 148 21.00 11.80 8.22
C ILE A 148 22.03 10.85 8.83
N HIS A 149 21.92 9.55 8.54
CA HIS A 149 22.68 8.51 9.25
C HIS A 149 23.92 8.04 8.48
N HIS A 150 23.95 8.24 7.16
CA HIS A 150 25.02 7.76 6.30
C HIS A 150 25.79 8.87 5.58
N GLY A 151 25.50 10.14 5.88
CA GLY A 151 26.22 11.31 5.35
C GLY A 151 26.09 11.51 3.84
N LYS A 152 25.09 10.89 3.20
CA LYS A 152 24.90 10.98 1.76
C LYS A 152 24.35 12.36 1.35
N VAL A 153 25.00 12.99 0.38
CA VAL A 153 24.52 14.23 -0.23
C VAL A 153 23.81 13.92 -1.55
N TRP A 154 22.53 14.30 -1.64
CA TRP A 154 21.74 14.17 -2.86
C TRP A 154 21.81 15.46 -3.67
N HIS A 155 22.13 15.35 -4.96
CA HIS A 155 22.23 16.52 -5.84
C HIS A 155 20.90 17.29 -5.90
N GLY A 156 20.95 18.61 -5.67
CA GLY A 156 19.76 19.48 -5.61
C GLY A 156 19.06 19.54 -4.24
N PHE A 157 19.53 18.79 -3.24
CA PHE A 157 18.96 18.75 -1.89
C PHE A 157 20.00 19.10 -0.84
N LYS A 158 19.55 19.62 0.31
CA LYS A 158 20.38 19.87 1.49
C LYS A 158 19.67 19.40 2.74
N LEU A 159 20.45 18.88 3.70
CA LEU A 159 19.95 18.57 5.04
C LEU A 159 19.92 19.86 5.86
N VAL A 160 18.80 20.14 6.50
CA VAL A 160 18.60 21.32 7.36
C VAL A 160 17.88 20.89 8.63
N GLU A 161 18.08 21.64 9.71
CA GLU A 161 17.29 21.44 10.93
C GLU A 161 15.82 21.76 10.68
N SER A 162 14.95 20.96 11.29
CA SER A 162 13.51 21.21 11.26
C SER A 162 13.20 22.54 11.93
N ARG A 163 12.18 23.25 11.41
CA ARG A 163 11.69 24.47 12.07
C ARG A 163 11.13 24.12 13.44
N THR A 164 11.79 24.58 14.50
CA THR A 164 11.29 24.47 15.87
C THR A 164 10.47 25.70 16.24
N ASN A 165 9.37 25.50 16.97
CA ASN A 165 8.64 26.60 17.59
C ASN A 165 9.33 27.04 18.87
N ARG A 166 9.34 28.36 19.13
CA ARG A 166 9.79 28.91 20.42
C ARG A 166 8.84 28.41 21.51
N LYS A 167 9.41 28.00 22.64
CA LYS A 167 8.66 27.61 23.85
C LYS A 167 9.12 28.48 25.00
N TYR A 168 8.22 28.78 25.92
CA TYR A 168 8.60 29.40 27.19
C TYR A 168 9.42 28.39 28.00
N THR A 169 10.52 28.86 28.59
CA THR A 169 11.42 28.02 29.38
C THR A 169 10.93 27.85 30.83
N ASP A 170 10.22 28.85 31.34
CA ASP A 170 9.63 28.88 32.68
C ASP A 170 8.34 29.72 32.61
N GLU A 171 7.19 29.04 32.70
CA GLU A 171 5.89 29.69 32.60
C GLU A 171 5.63 30.69 33.75
N GLU A 172 6.10 30.40 34.96
CA GLU A 172 5.91 31.27 36.13
C GLU A 172 6.74 32.54 36.03
N ALA A 173 7.98 32.43 35.54
CA ALA A 173 8.82 33.60 35.25
C ALA A 173 8.21 34.47 34.16
N VAL A 174 7.61 33.86 33.13
CA VAL A 174 6.93 34.57 32.05
C VAL A 174 5.68 35.29 32.55
N ILE A 175 4.87 34.64 33.39
CA ILE A 175 3.68 35.24 34.00
C ILE A 175 4.06 36.47 34.84
N ARG A 176 5.09 36.36 35.70
CA ARG A 176 5.58 37.49 36.51
C ARG A 176 6.10 38.64 35.63
N ALA A 177 6.93 38.34 34.64
CA ALA A 177 7.52 39.36 33.77
C ALA A 177 6.47 40.08 32.91
N ALA A 178 5.52 39.34 32.34
CA ALA A 178 4.45 39.92 31.53
C ALA A 178 3.50 40.78 32.38
N ASN A 179 3.11 40.31 33.56
CA ASN A 179 2.30 41.10 34.50
C ASN A 179 3.02 42.38 34.96
N ALA A 180 4.32 42.29 35.30
CA ALA A 180 5.10 43.47 35.68
C ALA A 180 5.22 44.50 34.55
N ALA A 181 5.17 44.07 33.30
CA ALA A 181 5.17 44.91 32.10
C ALA A 181 3.77 45.42 31.70
N GLY A 182 2.72 45.13 32.48
CA GLY A 182 1.35 45.60 32.23
C GLY A 182 0.53 44.71 31.29
N TYR A 183 1.02 43.52 30.92
CA TYR A 183 0.29 42.53 30.14
C TYR A 183 -0.35 41.49 31.07
N HIS A 184 -1.66 41.58 31.27
CA HIS A 184 -2.38 40.76 32.25
C HIS A 184 -3.24 39.64 31.63
N ASP A 185 -3.68 39.80 30.37
CA ASP A 185 -4.45 38.79 29.64
C ASP A 185 -3.54 37.92 28.77
N ILE A 186 -2.64 37.19 29.42
CA ILE A 186 -1.56 36.43 28.77
C ILE A 186 -1.90 34.95 28.55
N PHE A 187 -3.11 34.55 28.93
CA PHE A 187 -3.58 33.16 28.84
C PHE A 187 -4.65 33.02 27.76
N LYS A 188 -4.52 31.98 26.93
CA LYS A 188 -5.58 31.61 26.00
C LYS A 188 -6.64 30.76 26.72
N LYS A 189 -7.79 31.35 27.03
CA LYS A 189 -8.94 30.60 27.55
C LYS A 189 -9.70 29.96 26.39
N THR A 190 -9.71 28.63 26.33
CA THR A 190 -10.53 27.86 25.40
C THR A 190 -11.51 26.99 26.17
N LEU A 191 -12.61 26.62 25.53
CA LEU A 191 -13.47 25.55 26.06
C LEU A 191 -12.64 24.27 26.19
N ILE A 192 -12.85 23.53 27.27
CA ILE A 192 -12.27 22.20 27.43
C ILE A 192 -12.86 21.24 26.38
N PRO A 193 -12.13 20.18 25.99
CA PRO A 193 -12.65 19.17 25.06
C PRO A 193 -13.99 18.60 25.53
N ILE A 194 -14.87 18.24 24.59
CA ILE A 194 -16.21 17.68 24.87
C ILE A 194 -16.13 16.52 25.88
N THR A 195 -15.13 15.66 25.74
CA THR A 195 -14.92 14.51 26.64
C THR A 195 -14.56 14.90 28.07
N GLU A 196 -13.85 16.02 28.27
CA GLU A 196 -13.57 16.57 29.59
C GLU A 196 -14.79 17.29 30.16
N MET A 197 -15.54 17.99 29.31
CA MET A 197 -16.81 18.64 29.68
C MET A 197 -17.86 17.61 30.14
N GLU A 198 -18.01 16.49 29.43
CA GLU A 198 -18.87 15.38 29.84
C GLU A 198 -18.48 14.77 31.18
N LYS A 199 -17.17 14.69 31.49
CA LYS A 199 -16.67 14.21 32.78
C LYS A 199 -16.94 15.19 33.92
N LEU A 200 -16.79 16.49 33.66
CA LEU A 200 -17.02 17.54 34.65
C LEU A 200 -18.49 17.63 35.07
N MET A 201 -19.41 17.55 34.10
CA MET A 201 -20.83 17.80 34.32
C MET A 201 -21.63 16.50 34.50
N GLY A 202 -21.10 15.37 34.04
CA GLY A 202 -21.81 14.10 33.91
C GLY A 202 -22.65 14.04 32.63
N LYS A 203 -22.70 12.86 31.99
CA LYS A 203 -23.33 12.67 30.66
C LYS A 203 -24.80 13.12 30.59
N LYS A 204 -25.58 12.94 31.68
CA LYS A 204 -26.98 13.37 31.74
C LYS A 204 -27.11 14.89 31.69
N ALA A 205 -26.42 15.60 32.60
CA ALA A 205 -26.47 17.06 32.64
C ALA A 205 -25.83 17.70 31.40
N PHE A 206 -24.78 17.09 30.84
CA PHE A 206 -24.20 17.53 29.57
C PHE A 206 -25.23 17.46 28.42
N ALA A 207 -25.96 16.34 28.29
CA ALA A 207 -26.98 16.19 27.26
C ALA A 207 -28.16 17.15 27.45
N GLU A 208 -28.60 17.38 28.69
CA GLU A 208 -29.71 18.29 29.00
C GLU A 208 -29.35 19.77 28.80
N ILE A 209 -28.14 20.18 29.20
CA ILE A 209 -27.73 21.60 29.24
C ILE A 209 -27.05 22.02 27.93
N LEU A 210 -26.14 21.20 27.41
CA LEU A 210 -25.28 21.54 26.28
C LEU A 210 -25.60 20.74 25.01
N GLY A 211 -26.49 19.74 25.08
CA GLY A 211 -26.80 18.87 23.94
C GLY A 211 -27.31 19.62 22.70
N SER A 212 -28.07 20.71 22.89
CA SER A 212 -28.54 21.58 21.79
C SER A 212 -27.46 22.51 21.22
N LEU A 213 -26.31 22.61 21.90
CA LEU A 213 -25.16 23.44 21.53
C LEU A 213 -23.99 22.61 20.97
N VAL A 214 -24.16 21.29 20.86
CA VAL A 214 -23.15 20.36 20.34
C VAL A 214 -23.66 19.80 19.02
N GLU A 215 -23.02 20.22 17.93
CA GLU A 215 -23.24 19.62 16.63
C GLU A 215 -22.21 18.50 16.41
N LYS A 216 -22.68 17.31 16.02
CA LYS A 216 -21.82 16.33 15.38
C LYS A 216 -21.90 16.58 13.88
N PRO A 217 -20.94 17.31 13.28
CA PRO A 217 -20.97 17.55 11.85
C PRO A 217 -20.98 16.21 11.12
N LYS A 218 -21.80 16.10 10.07
CA LYS A 218 -21.72 14.95 9.18
C LYS A 218 -20.29 14.90 8.63
N GLY A 219 -19.62 13.75 8.76
CA GLY A 219 -18.29 13.59 8.20
C GLY A 219 -18.33 13.90 6.70
N ARG A 220 -17.36 14.68 6.21
CA ARG A 220 -17.27 15.01 4.79
C ARG A 220 -17.25 13.70 3.96
N PRO A 221 -18.12 13.57 2.94
CA PRO A 221 -18.06 12.42 2.04
C PRO A 221 -16.64 12.23 1.53
N THR A 222 -16.10 11.02 1.68
CA THR A 222 -14.74 10.68 1.25
C THR A 222 -14.85 9.49 0.32
N LEU A 223 -14.35 9.66 -0.91
CA LEU A 223 -14.31 8.57 -1.88
C LEU A 223 -13.28 7.54 -1.44
N VAL A 224 -13.70 6.29 -1.33
CA VAL A 224 -12.88 5.17 -0.87
C VAL A 224 -13.16 3.93 -1.74
N PRO A 225 -12.22 2.97 -1.83
CA PRO A 225 -12.44 1.76 -2.60
C PRO A 225 -13.66 0.97 -2.10
N VAL A 226 -14.33 0.21 -2.98
CA VAL A 226 -15.47 -0.66 -2.64
C VAL A 226 -15.17 -1.74 -1.59
N SER A 227 -13.90 -1.99 -1.28
CA SER A 227 -13.47 -2.88 -0.20
C SER A 227 -13.51 -2.23 1.20
N ASP A 228 -13.71 -0.91 1.28
CA ASP A 228 -13.96 -0.22 2.55
C ASP A 228 -15.28 -0.72 3.16
N ARG A 229 -15.24 -1.04 4.46
CA ARG A 229 -16.38 -1.67 5.15
C ARG A 229 -17.52 -0.69 5.46
N ARG A 230 -17.30 0.62 5.28
CA ARG A 230 -18.32 1.63 5.54
C ARG A 230 -19.40 1.57 4.45
N PRO A 231 -20.70 1.66 4.81
CA PRO A 231 -21.77 1.63 3.82
C PRO A 231 -21.69 2.83 2.88
N ALA A 232 -21.98 2.60 1.60
CA ALA A 232 -22.05 3.66 0.59
C ALA A 232 -23.19 4.65 0.89
N ILE A 233 -22.96 5.93 0.62
CA ILE A 233 -23.98 6.98 0.76
C ILE A 233 -24.81 7.00 -0.53
N THR A 234 -26.10 6.68 -0.46
CA THR A 234 -26.99 6.51 -1.63
C THR A 234 -27.76 7.77 -2.07
N ALA A 235 -27.68 8.88 -1.32
CA ALA A 235 -28.32 10.14 -1.69
C ALA A 235 -27.58 11.34 -1.07
N MET A 236 -27.10 12.26 -1.92
CA MET A 236 -26.81 13.64 -1.51
C MET A 236 -28.04 14.48 -1.91
N ASP A 237 -28.69 15.11 -0.94
CA ASP A 237 -29.64 16.19 -1.22
C ASP A 237 -28.83 17.34 -1.80
N ALA A 238 -28.91 17.56 -3.12
CA ALA A 238 -28.09 18.51 -3.88
C ALA A 238 -28.35 20.00 -3.53
N ALA A 239 -29.08 20.29 -2.47
CA ALA A 239 -29.52 21.64 -2.11
C ALA A 239 -28.62 22.38 -1.09
N GLN A 240 -27.54 21.77 -0.56
CA GLN A 240 -26.76 22.40 0.52
C GLN A 240 -25.28 22.70 0.23
N GLU A 241 -24.76 22.52 -0.99
CA GLU A 241 -23.30 22.59 -1.21
C GLU A 241 -22.81 23.39 -2.44
N PHE A 242 -23.60 24.32 -2.98
CA PHE A 242 -23.10 25.25 -4.01
C PHE A 242 -22.91 26.66 -3.45
N THR A 243 -21.66 27.02 -3.13
CA THR A 243 -21.22 28.42 -3.29
C THR A 243 -20.68 28.51 -4.71
N GLU A 244 -21.38 29.21 -5.60
CA GLU A 244 -20.94 29.43 -6.97
C GLU A 244 -19.52 30.03 -6.98
N ILE A 245 -18.59 29.36 -7.66
CA ILE A 245 -17.30 29.94 -8.01
C ILE A 245 -17.55 30.74 -9.29
N THR A 246 -17.64 32.06 -9.18
CA THR A 246 -17.59 32.94 -10.35
C THR A 246 -16.16 32.98 -10.87
N GLU A 247 -15.96 32.48 -12.08
CA GLU A 247 -14.73 32.61 -12.84
C GLU A 247 -14.46 34.10 -13.16
N VAL A 248 -13.20 34.52 -12.99
CA VAL A 248 -12.62 35.71 -13.63
C VAL A 248 -11.49 35.24 -14.53
#